data_AF-A0A3S0YUS3-F1
#
_entry.id   AF-A0A3S0YUS3-F1
#
_cell.length_a   1.000
_cell.length_b   1.000
_cell.length_c   1.000
_cell.angle_alpha   90.00
_cell.angle_beta   90.00
_cell.angle_gamma   90.00
#
_symmetry.space_group_name_H-M   'P 1'
#
loop_
_entity.id
_entity.type
_entity.pdbx_description
1 polymer ?
#
loop_
_entity_poly.entity_id
_entity_poly.type
_entity_poly.pdbx_seq_one_letter_code
_entity_poly.pdbx_strand_id
1 'polypeptide(L)'
;MSVRYELRCFECDILVRQNEDSYQVSIQSLSNPLGRGNPIADYGTESEAVAAADRFCQLYSLAREHDYFLQGSYFRRGEHSSFSVIQLLESRTSPEELLKLLRQEARSHDLPLPN
;
A
#
# COMPACT_ATOMS: atom_id res chain seq x y z
N MET A 1 -2.18 0.98 22.59
CA MET A 1 -2.40 1.30 21.17
C MET A 1 -3.87 1.57 20.92
N SER A 2 -4.20 2.73 20.35
CA SER A 2 -5.55 3.09 19.89
C SER A 2 -5.55 3.31 18.37
N VAL A 3 -6.66 3.02 17.71
CA VAL A 3 -6.86 3.40 16.30
C VAL A 3 -7.13 4.89 16.26
N ARG A 4 -6.36 5.60 15.44
CA ARG A 4 -6.45 7.06 15.25
C ARG A 4 -7.14 7.42 13.94
N TYR A 5 -6.93 6.58 12.92
CA TYR A 5 -7.52 6.76 11.60
C TYR A 5 -7.76 5.41 10.96
N GLU A 6 -8.86 5.30 10.22
CA GLU A 6 -9.29 4.10 9.51
C GLU A 6 -9.89 4.54 8.19
N LEU A 7 -9.47 3.90 7.11
CA LEU A 7 -9.99 4.16 5.77
C LEU A 7 -10.25 2.84 5.05
N ARG A 8 -11.37 2.78 4.35
CA ARG A 8 -11.75 1.64 3.52
C ARG A 8 -10.96 1.66 2.22
N CYS A 9 -10.26 0.58 1.91
CA CYS A 9 -9.44 0.48 0.71
C CYS A 9 -9.60 -0.87 -0.01
N PHE A 10 -10.34 -0.88 -1.12
CA PHE A 10 -10.67 -2.10 -1.85
C PHE A 10 -11.36 -3.13 -0.92
N GLU A 11 -10.82 -4.35 -0.84
CA GLU A 11 -11.26 -5.43 0.06
C GLU A 11 -10.49 -5.45 1.40
N CYS A 12 -9.89 -4.33 1.78
CA CYS A 12 -9.11 -4.15 3.00
C CYS A 12 -9.49 -2.84 3.70
N ASP A 13 -9.12 -2.74 4.97
CA ASP A 13 -9.05 -1.46 5.70
C ASP A 13 -7.59 -1.09 5.92
N ILE A 14 -7.26 0.20 5.81
CA ILE A 14 -5.96 0.74 6.21
C ILE A 14 -6.15 1.50 7.50
N LEU A 15 -5.29 1.19 8.46
CA LEU A 15 -5.43 1.60 9.85
C LEU A 15 -4.16 2.31 10.30
N VAL A 16 -4.34 3.50 10.87
CA VAL A 16 -3.30 4.22 11.60
C VAL A 16 -3.53 3.99 13.08
N ARG A 17 -2.53 3.42 13.76
CA ARG A 17 -2.57 3.16 15.20
C ARG A 17 -1.46 3.91 15.91
N GLN A 18 -1.79 4.50 17.05
CA GLN A 18 -0.79 5.13 17.89
C GLN A 18 -0.09 4.08 18.77
N ASN A 19 1.24 4.06 18.70
CA ASN A 19 2.17 3.43 19.63
C ASN A 19 2.65 4.44 20.68
N GLU A 20 3.56 4.04 21.58
CA GLU A 20 4.06 4.93 22.64
C GLU A 20 4.61 6.25 22.08
N ASP A 21 5.48 6.18 21.07
CA ASP A 21 6.14 7.35 20.46
C ASP A 21 6.02 7.41 18.92
N SER A 22 5.14 6.60 18.33
CA SER A 22 5.00 6.52 16.86
C SER A 22 3.58 6.21 16.41
N TYR A 23 3.35 6.36 15.10
CA TYR A 23 2.10 6.06 14.44
C TYR A 23 2.33 5.00 13.36
N GLN A 24 1.74 3.83 13.54
CA GLN A 24 1.87 2.70 12.64
C GLN A 24 0.75 2.69 11.62
N VAL A 25 1.12 2.63 10.33
CA VAL A 25 0.20 2.32 9.23
C VAL A 25 0.20 0.81 8.99
N SER A 26 -0.99 0.24 8.88
CA SER A 26 -1.19 -1.19 8.68
C SER A 26 -2.37 -1.47 7.77
N ILE A 27 -2.38 -2.62 7.11
CA ILE A 27 -3.47 -3.07 6.25
C ILE A 27 -4.13 -4.32 6.86
N GLN A 28 -5.45 -4.36 6.83
CA GLN A 28 -6.24 -5.46 7.38
C GLN A 28 -7.23 -5.95 6.33
N SER A 29 -7.22 -7.26 6.05
CA SER A 29 -8.23 -7.87 5.19
C SER A 29 -9.58 -7.90 5.89
N LEU A 30 -10.64 -7.69 5.11
CA LEU A 30 -12.02 -7.74 5.60
C LEU A 30 -12.58 -9.14 5.70
N SER A 31 -12.14 -10.02 4.80
CA SER A 31 -12.61 -11.41 4.74
C SER A 31 -11.95 -12.27 5.81
N ASN A 32 -10.72 -11.92 6.21
CA ASN A 32 -10.03 -12.55 7.33
C ASN A 32 -9.23 -11.50 8.13
N PRO A 33 -9.89 -10.75 9.04
CA PRO A 33 -9.23 -9.75 9.85
C PRO A 33 -8.27 -10.41 10.85
N LEU A 34 -7.00 -10.55 10.45
CA LEU A 34 -5.94 -11.04 11.33
C LEU A 34 -5.51 -9.92 12.29
N GLY A 35 -5.96 -10.00 13.55
CA GLY A 35 -5.43 -9.19 14.66
C GLY A 35 -5.30 -7.69 14.36
N ARG A 36 -4.08 -7.15 14.48
CA ARG A 36 -3.77 -5.73 14.23
C ARG A 36 -3.51 -5.41 12.75
N GLY A 37 -3.82 -6.32 11.83
CA GLY A 37 -3.41 -6.20 10.43
C GLY A 37 -1.91 -6.37 10.24
N ASN A 38 -1.48 -6.29 8.98
CA ASN A 38 -0.08 -6.36 8.58
C ASN A 38 0.52 -4.95 8.61
N PRO A 39 1.62 -4.72 9.36
CA PRO A 39 2.27 -3.42 9.41
C PRO A 39 2.92 -3.09 8.07
N ILE A 40 2.82 -1.83 7.65
CA ILE A 40 3.39 -1.31 6.40
C ILE A 40 4.58 -0.40 6.69
N ALA A 41 4.38 0.60 7.55
CA ALA A 41 5.38 1.60 7.91
C ALA A 41 5.01 2.28 9.24
N ASP A 42 6.01 2.84 9.92
CA ASP A 42 5.86 3.65 11.13
C ASP A 42 6.28 5.09 10.85
N TYR A 43 5.58 6.05 11.45
CA TYR A 43 5.81 7.48 11.27
C TYR A 43 5.91 8.18 12.64
N GLY A 44 6.63 9.30 12.68
CA GLY A 44 6.81 10.08 13.92
C GLY A 44 5.57 10.88 14.32
N THR A 45 4.70 11.21 13.37
CA THR A 45 3.51 12.03 13.62
C THR A 45 2.23 11.42 13.04
N GLU A 46 1.10 11.75 13.65
CA GLU A 46 -0.23 11.31 13.18
C GLU A 46 -0.51 11.80 11.77
N SER A 47 -0.20 13.06 11.50
CA SER A 47 -0.47 13.68 10.20
C SER A 47 0.31 13.02 9.07
N GLU A 48 1.57 12.63 9.32
CA GLU A 48 2.37 11.87 8.35
C GLU A 48 1.81 10.48 8.12
N ALA A 49 1.41 9.78 9.19
CA ALA A 49 0.82 8.45 9.08
C ALA A 49 -0.52 8.45 8.34
N VAL A 50 -1.37 9.43 8.59
CA VAL A 50 -2.66 9.60 7.87
C VAL A 50 -2.40 9.89 6.40
N ALA A 51 -1.53 10.84 6.08
CA ALA A 51 -1.18 11.15 4.69
C ALA A 51 -0.56 9.95 3.96
N ALA A 52 0.25 9.15 4.66
CA ALA A 52 0.80 7.92 4.13
C ALA A 52 -0.26 6.83 3.93
N ALA A 53 -1.22 6.70 4.85
CA ALA A 53 -2.34 5.76 4.74
C ALA A 53 -3.21 6.08 3.51
N ASP A 54 -3.56 7.36 3.30
CA ASP A 54 -4.33 7.79 2.12
C ASP A 54 -3.58 7.50 0.82
N ARG A 55 -2.28 7.85 0.77
CA ARG A 55 -1.45 7.55 -0.41
C ARG A 55 -1.36 6.05 -0.63
N PHE A 56 -1.08 5.28 0.42
CA PHE A 56 -1.00 3.83 0.34
C PHE A 56 -2.28 3.24 -0.23
N CYS A 57 -3.45 3.77 0.14
CA CYS A 57 -4.71 3.30 -0.42
C CYS A 57 -4.81 3.52 -1.93
N GLN A 58 -4.46 4.72 -2.39
CA GLN A 58 -4.50 5.05 -3.82
C GLN A 58 -3.54 4.15 -4.60
N LEU A 59 -2.32 3.97 -4.10
CA LEU A 59 -1.31 3.12 -4.73
C LEU A 59 -1.71 1.64 -4.72
N TYR A 60 -2.27 1.16 -3.60
CA TYR A 60 -2.72 -0.22 -3.48
C TYR A 60 -3.89 -0.51 -4.42
N SER A 61 -4.90 0.35 -4.47
CA SER A 61 -6.05 0.20 -5.37
C SER A 61 -5.60 0.12 -6.82
N LEU A 62 -4.72 1.04 -7.24
CA LEU A 62 -4.15 1.04 -8.57
C LEU A 62 -3.30 -0.22 -8.85
N ALA A 63 -2.49 -0.66 -7.89
CA ALA A 63 -1.72 -1.88 -8.01
C ALA A 63 -2.65 -3.10 -8.21
N ARG A 64 -3.75 -3.19 -7.44
CA ARG A 64 -4.76 -4.27 -7.56
C ARG A 64 -5.43 -4.29 -8.93
N GLU A 65 -5.77 -3.12 -9.48
CA GLU A 65 -6.33 -2.99 -10.83
C GLU A 65 -5.39 -3.51 -11.93
N HIS A 66 -4.08 -3.52 -11.66
CA HIS A 66 -3.02 -3.97 -12.57
C HIS A 66 -2.48 -5.38 -12.25
N ASP A 67 -3.24 -6.20 -11.53
CA ASP A 67 -2.88 -7.55 -11.09
C ASP A 67 -1.64 -7.62 -10.17
N TYR A 68 -1.28 -6.52 -9.51
CA TYR A 68 -0.28 -6.55 -8.45
C TYR A 68 -0.96 -6.87 -7.12
N PHE A 69 -0.29 -7.68 -6.30
CA PHE A 69 -0.71 -8.08 -4.97
C PHE A 69 0.28 -7.56 -3.95
N LEU A 70 -0.20 -7.22 -2.75
CA LEU A 70 0.69 -6.91 -1.65
C LEU A 70 1.25 -8.21 -1.07
N GLN A 71 2.57 -8.39 -1.13
CA GLN A 71 3.28 -9.51 -0.51
C GLN A 71 4.42 -8.95 0.35
N GLY A 72 4.25 -9.02 1.67
CA GLY A 72 5.13 -8.33 2.61
C GLY A 72 5.07 -6.81 2.36
N SER A 73 6.22 -6.19 2.14
CA SER A 73 6.36 -4.75 1.87
C SER A 73 6.48 -4.41 0.38
N TYR A 74 6.01 -5.30 -0.51
CA TYR A 74 6.14 -5.15 -1.96
C TYR A 74 4.80 -5.33 -2.68
N PHE A 75 4.56 -4.51 -3.69
CA PHE A 75 3.58 -4.83 -4.73
C PHE A 75 4.22 -5.77 -5.74
N ARG A 76 3.68 -6.98 -5.89
CA ARG A 76 4.21 -8.03 -6.76
C ARG A 76 3.22 -8.51 -7.78
N ARG A 77 3.72 -8.78 -8.99
CA ARG A 77 2.98 -9.45 -10.06
C ARG A 77 3.82 -10.61 -10.56
N GLY A 78 3.43 -11.83 -10.21
CA GLY A 78 4.21 -13.05 -10.49
C GLY A 78 5.59 -13.04 -9.81
N GLU A 79 6.55 -13.73 -10.42
CA GLU A 79 7.92 -13.90 -9.90
C GLU A 79 8.90 -12.79 -10.31
N HIS A 80 8.49 -11.86 -11.18
CA HIS A 80 9.43 -10.98 -11.90
C HIS A 80 9.37 -9.52 -11.48
N SER A 81 8.20 -9.00 -11.13
CA SER A 81 8.02 -7.57 -10.93
C SER A 81 7.67 -7.26 -9.49
N SER A 82 8.47 -6.43 -8.82
CA SER A 82 8.22 -6.00 -7.45
C SER A 82 8.52 -4.52 -7.24
N PHE A 83 7.56 -3.78 -6.69
CA PHE A 83 7.75 -2.39 -6.26
C PHE A 83 7.72 -2.31 -4.74
N SER A 84 8.74 -1.70 -4.12
CA SER A 84 8.77 -1.52 -2.67
C SER A 84 7.73 -0.48 -2.24
N VAL A 85 6.80 -0.88 -1.39
CA VAL A 85 5.76 0.01 -0.87
C VAL A 85 6.37 1.13 -0.03
N ILE A 86 7.34 0.79 0.82
CA ILE A 86 8.00 1.76 1.71
C ILE A 86 8.66 2.85 0.87
N GLN A 87 9.43 2.46 -0.17
CA GLN A 87 10.08 3.44 -1.05
C GLN A 87 9.06 4.34 -1.76
N LEU A 88 7.97 3.77 -2.30
CA LEU A 88 6.91 4.55 -2.95
C LEU A 88 6.25 5.57 -2.00
N LEU A 89 6.09 5.21 -0.73
CA LEU A 89 5.52 6.11 0.29
C LEU A 89 6.51 7.22 0.67
N GLU A 90 7.78 6.88 0.85
CA GLU A 90 8.87 7.82 1.18
C GLU A 90 9.15 8.81 0.04
N SER A 91 9.21 8.34 -1.20
CA SER A 91 9.36 9.18 -2.40
C SER A 91 8.10 9.98 -2.72
N ARG A 92 7.01 9.78 -1.96
CA ARG A 92 5.71 10.40 -2.17
C ARG A 92 5.18 10.18 -3.59
N THR A 93 5.45 8.99 -4.14
CA THR A 93 5.09 8.65 -5.51
C THR A 93 3.60 8.84 -5.73
N SER A 94 3.25 9.55 -6.80
CA SER A 94 1.86 9.78 -7.15
C SER A 94 1.25 8.53 -7.82
N PRO A 95 -0.07 8.37 -7.82
CA PRO A 95 -0.73 7.30 -8.55
C PRO A 95 -0.39 7.30 -10.05
N GLU A 96 -0.23 8.49 -10.65
CA GLU A 96 0.14 8.65 -12.07
C GLU A 96 1.56 8.14 -12.36
N GLU A 97 2.50 8.40 -11.44
CA GLU A 97 3.87 7.89 -11.53
C GLU A 97 3.92 6.37 -11.37
N LEU A 98 3.20 5.83 -10.37
CA LEU A 98 3.08 4.38 -10.21
C LEU A 98 2.48 3.75 -11.47
N LEU A 99 1.41 4.31 -12.04
CA LEU A 99 0.80 3.83 -13.27
C LEU A 99 1.80 3.74 -14.43
N LYS A 100 2.68 4.75 -14.58
CA LYS A 100 3.74 4.73 -15.59
C LYS A 100 4.71 3.57 -15.35
N LEU A 101 5.15 3.36 -14.11
CA LEU A 101 6.03 2.25 -13.73
C LEU A 101 5.37 0.90 -14.01
N LEU A 102 4.12 0.69 -13.59
CA LEU A 102 3.37 -0.55 -13.80
C LEU A 102 3.21 -0.87 -15.29
N ARG A 103 2.91 0.14 -16.12
CA ARG A 103 2.78 -0.03 -17.58
C ARG A 103 4.11 -0.30 -18.27
N GLN A 104 5.17 0.36 -17.84
CA GLN A 104 6.53 0.15 -18.38
C GLN A 104 7.02 -1.26 -18.08
N GLU A 105 6.80 -1.72 -16.85
CA GLU A 105 7.16 -3.06 -16.40
C GLU A 105 6.38 -4.13 -17.17
N ALA A 106 5.05 -3.97 -17.30
CA ALA A 106 4.22 -4.90 -18.06
C ALA A 106 4.67 -5.02 -19.52
N ARG A 107 5.04 -3.90 -20.17
CA ARG A 107 5.60 -3.92 -21.54
C ARG A 107 6.96 -4.62 -21.62
N SER A 108 7.80 -4.46 -20.59
CA SER A 108 9.15 -5.05 -20.56
C SER A 108 9.10 -6.57 -20.38
N HIS A 109 8.04 -7.08 -19.76
CA HIS A 109 7.83 -8.50 -19.47
C HIS A 109 6.72 -9.16 -20.30
N ASP A 110 6.21 -8.47 -21.35
CA ASP A 110 5.11 -8.91 -22.21
C ASP A 110 3.86 -9.38 -21.43
N LEU A 111 3.58 -8.70 -20.31
CA LEU A 111 2.42 -8.97 -19.46
C LEU A 111 1.18 -8.24 -20.00
N PRO A 112 -0.01 -8.85 -19.90
CA PRO A 112 -1.24 -8.18 -20.29
C PRO A 112 -1.45 -6.93 -19.44
N LEU A 113 -1.86 -5.84 -20.09
CA LEU A 113 -2.34 -4.66 -19.38
C LEU A 113 -3.83 -4.88 -19.09
N PRO A 114 -4.32 -4.53 -17.90
CA PRO A 114 -5.76 -4.44 -17.69
C PRO A 114 -6.36 -3.44 -18.70
N ASN A 115 -7.58 -3.76 -19.16
CA ASN A 115 -8.33 -2.96 -20.15
C ASN A 115 -8.67 -1.56 -19.64
#